data_AF-L1JBC9-F1
#
_entry.id   AF-L1JBC9-F1
#
_cell.length_a   1.000
_cell.length_b   1.000
_cell.length_c   1.000
_cell.angle_alpha   90.00
_cell.angle_beta   90.00
_cell.angle_gamma   90.00
#
_symmetry.space_group_name_H-M   'P 1'
#
loop_
_entity.id
_entity.type
_entity.pdbx_description
1 polymer ?
#
loop_
_entity_poly.entity_id
_entity_poly.type
_entity_poly.pdbx_seq_one_letter_code
_entity_poly.pdbx_strand_id
1 'polypeptide(L)'
;MKKASFLQWSMLAVALSLWYAAAKIGFAAVYFILLCFVVIFTNLGRRQEGQGSAYSVFNNFQPIDGDLRMEQVEAEMRNMPIPRRNRFLEEFNEGEGQEEDQPSRDAKVVKFGL
;
A
#
# COMPACT_ATOMS: atom_id res chain seq x y z
N MET A 1 4.60 42.62 -10.01
CA MET A 1 5.36 41.87 -11.03
C MET A 1 6.65 41.39 -10.40
N LYS A 2 6.86 40.08 -10.22
CA LYS A 2 8.13 39.57 -9.68
C LYS A 2 9.19 39.72 -10.77
N LYS A 3 10.27 40.47 -10.50
CA LYS A 3 11.38 40.63 -11.44
C LYS A 3 12.14 39.31 -11.49
N ALA A 4 12.41 38.81 -12.70
CA ALA A 4 13.23 37.62 -12.85
C ALA A 4 14.63 37.91 -12.27
N SER A 5 15.08 37.05 -11.36
CA SER A 5 16.38 37.21 -10.71
C SER A 5 17.50 36.93 -11.72
N PHE A 6 18.69 37.51 -11.49
CA PHE A 6 19.86 37.29 -12.34
C PHE A 6 20.17 35.80 -12.58
N LEU A 7 19.88 34.96 -11.58
CA LEU A 7 20.05 33.51 -11.66
C LEU A 7 19.13 32.87 -12.71
N GLN A 8 17.88 33.32 -12.81
CA GLN A 8 16.92 32.81 -13.81
C GLN A 8 17.35 33.17 -15.23
N TRP A 9 17.86 34.39 -15.43
CA TRP A 9 18.42 34.80 -16.72
C TRP A 9 19.64 33.96 -17.12
N SER A 10 20.53 33.67 -16.17
CA SER A 10 21.70 32.82 -16.43
C SER A 10 21.30 31.40 -16.85
N MET A 11 20.32 30.79 -16.17
CA MET A 11 19.81 29.46 -16.50
C MET A 11 19.18 29.42 -17.90
N LEU A 12 18.42 30.46 -18.25
CA LEU A 12 17.78 30.58 -19.56
C LEU A 12 18.81 30.75 -20.68
N ALA A 13 19.88 31.53 -20.44
CA ALA A 13 20.99 31.69 -21.38
C ALA A 13 21.74 30.37 -21.63
N VAL A 14 22.00 29.57 -20.58
CA VAL A 14 22.62 28.24 -20.70
C VAL A 14 21.70 27.30 -21.50
N ALA A 15 20.41 27.28 -21.22
CA ALA A 15 19.45 26.44 -21.94
C ALA A 15 19.36 26.78 -23.44
N LEU A 16 19.41 28.08 -23.79
CA LEU A 16 19.47 28.56 -25.18
C LEU A 16 20.77 28.19 -25.87
N SER A 17 21.91 28.28 -25.16
CA SER A 17 23.22 27.92 -25.69
C SER A 17 23.29 26.42 -26.03
N LEU A 18 22.81 25.55 -25.13
CA LEU A 18 22.72 24.11 -25.41
C LEU A 18 21.75 23.80 -26.57
N TRP A 19 20.62 24.50 -26.65
CA TRP A 19 19.68 24.33 -27.77
C TRP A 19 20.34 24.68 -29.11
N TYR A 20 21.09 25.78 -29.16
CA TYR A 20 21.83 26.20 -30.35
C TYR A 20 22.90 25.18 -30.76
N ALA A 21 23.64 24.63 -29.81
CA ALA A 21 24.60 23.55 -30.06
C ALA A 21 23.90 22.28 -30.60
N ALA A 22 22.77 21.89 -30.01
CA ALA A 22 21.98 20.75 -30.48
C ALA A 22 21.41 20.97 -31.89
N ALA A 23 21.02 22.21 -32.23
CA ALA A 23 20.57 22.58 -33.56
C ALA A 23 21.66 22.42 -34.62
N LYS A 24 22.92 22.75 -34.30
CA LYS A 24 24.06 22.55 -35.20
C LYS A 24 24.33 21.08 -35.52
N ILE A 25 24.01 20.19 -34.59
CA ILE A 25 24.20 18.73 -34.73
C ILE A 25 22.94 18.07 -35.34
N GLY A 26 21.86 18.83 -35.57
CA GLY A 26 20.58 18.32 -36.10
C GLY A 26 19.67 17.66 -35.05
N PHE A 27 20.03 17.73 -33.77
CA PHE A 27 19.32 17.09 -32.64
C PHE A 27 18.48 18.07 -31.80
N ALA A 28 18.20 19.28 -32.31
CA ALA A 28 17.42 20.29 -31.58
C ALA A 28 16.06 19.78 -31.09
N ALA A 29 15.36 18.99 -31.90
CA ALA A 29 14.07 18.42 -31.54
C ALA A 29 14.17 17.49 -30.33
N VAL A 30 15.17 16.60 -30.32
CA VAL A 30 15.40 15.67 -29.20
C VAL A 30 15.77 16.42 -27.93
N TYR A 31 16.66 17.41 -28.03
CA TYR A 31 17.01 18.27 -26.90
C TYR A 31 15.79 19.02 -26.35
N PHE A 32 14.93 19.55 -27.23
CA PHE A 32 13.71 20.24 -26.82
C PHE A 32 12.74 19.32 -26.08
N ILE A 33 12.52 18.10 -26.59
CA ILE A 33 11.66 17.11 -25.94
C ILE A 33 12.19 16.74 -24.55
N LEU A 34 13.50 16.50 -24.43
CA LEU A 34 14.13 16.21 -23.13
C LEU A 34 14.00 17.39 -22.17
N LEU A 35 14.17 18.63 -22.66
CA LEU A 35 13.97 19.84 -21.87
C LEU A 35 12.53 19.92 -21.34
N CYS A 36 11.53 19.62 -22.17
CA CYS A 36 10.13 19.56 -21.74
C CYS A 36 9.91 18.53 -20.63
N PHE A 37 10.47 17.32 -20.76
CA PHE A 37 10.40 16.32 -19.69
C PHE A 37 11.03 16.82 -18.39
N VAL A 38 12.22 17.41 -18.46
CA VAL A 38 12.88 17.97 -17.27
C VAL A 38 12.02 19.04 -16.62
N VAL A 39 11.41 19.93 -17.40
CA VAL A 39 10.49 20.97 -16.88
C VAL A 39 9.27 20.32 -16.23
N ILE A 40 8.66 19.31 -16.84
CA ILE A 40 7.49 18.62 -16.28
C ILE A 40 7.87 17.98 -14.94
N PHE A 41 8.93 17.17 -14.90
CA PHE A 41 9.35 16.48 -13.67
C PHE A 41 9.79 17.42 -12.55
N THR A 42 10.44 18.54 -12.89
CA THR A 42 10.83 19.55 -11.89
C THR A 42 9.67 20.45 -11.44
N ASN A 43 8.59 20.50 -12.23
CA ASN A 43 7.37 21.24 -11.90
C ASN A 43 6.25 20.35 -11.33
N LEU A 44 6.45 19.03 -11.24
CA LEU A 44 5.49 18.13 -10.60
C LEU A 44 5.31 18.55 -9.13
N GLY A 45 4.20 19.23 -8.85
CA GLY A 45 3.84 19.64 -7.49
C GLY A 45 3.58 18.43 -6.60
N ARG A 46 3.59 18.65 -5.28
CA ARG A 46 3.11 17.62 -4.35
C ARG A 46 1.60 17.50 -4.50
N ARG A 47 1.11 16.29 -4.80
CA ARG A 47 -0.32 15.99 -4.79
C ARG A 47 -0.87 16.27 -3.39
N GLN A 48 -1.90 17.11 -3.30
CA GLN A 48 -2.61 17.33 -2.04
C GLN A 48 -3.57 16.17 -1.80
N GLU A 49 -3.68 15.73 -0.55
CA GLU A 49 -4.64 14.70 -0.15
C GLU A 49 -6.07 15.13 -0.55
N GLY A 50 -6.84 14.22 -1.14
CA GLY A 50 -8.20 14.49 -1.63
C GLY A 50 -8.29 15.04 -3.07
N GLN A 51 -7.19 15.38 -3.75
CA GLN A 51 -7.27 15.73 -5.17
C GLN A 51 -7.47 14.47 -6.02
N GLY A 52 -8.52 14.49 -6.84
CA GLY A 52 -8.86 13.43 -7.78
C GLY A 52 -7.67 13.06 -8.63
N SER A 53 -7.42 11.76 -8.78
CA SER A 53 -6.41 11.29 -9.74
C SER A 53 -6.91 11.58 -11.16
N ALA A 54 -6.02 11.51 -12.16
CA ALA A 54 -6.45 11.61 -13.56
C ALA A 54 -7.54 10.57 -13.92
N TYR A 55 -7.60 9.44 -13.20
CA TYR A 55 -8.65 8.43 -13.34
C TYR A 55 -10.00 8.87 -12.75
N SER A 56 -10.02 9.75 -11.76
CA SER A 56 -11.25 10.27 -11.14
C SER A 56 -12.15 11.02 -12.14
N VAL A 57 -11.59 11.61 -13.19
CA VAL A 57 -12.37 12.30 -14.24
C VAL A 57 -13.30 11.33 -14.97
N PHE A 58 -12.88 10.08 -15.17
CA PHE A 58 -13.69 9.06 -15.83
C PHE A 58 -14.71 8.40 -14.90
N ASN A 59 -14.51 8.53 -13.58
CA ASN A 59 -15.39 7.96 -12.56
C ASN A 59 -16.18 9.04 -11.80
N ASN A 60 -16.44 10.21 -12.39
CA ASN A 60 -17.19 11.31 -11.72
C ASN A 60 -16.68 11.65 -10.30
N PHE A 61 -15.37 11.55 -10.08
CA PHE A 61 -14.74 11.70 -8.76
C PHE A 61 -15.27 10.74 -7.68
N GLN A 62 -15.95 9.68 -8.08
CA GLN A 62 -16.32 8.59 -7.21
C GLN A 62 -15.08 7.74 -6.91
N PRO A 63 -14.97 7.21 -5.68
CA PRO A 63 -13.97 6.20 -5.36
C PRO A 63 -14.20 4.96 -6.21
N ILE A 64 -13.10 4.32 -6.61
CA ILE A 64 -13.15 3.08 -7.39
C ILE A 64 -13.22 1.91 -6.41
N ASP A 65 -13.98 0.86 -6.76
CA ASP A 65 -13.98 -0.38 -6.00
C ASP A 65 -12.56 -0.96 -5.92
N GLY A 66 -12.07 -1.22 -4.71
CA GLY A 66 -10.69 -1.62 -4.44
C GLY A 66 -9.72 -0.48 -4.07
N ASP A 67 -10.20 0.78 -4.02
CA ASP A 67 -9.45 1.87 -3.38
C ASP A 67 -9.44 1.68 -1.85
N LEU A 68 -8.25 1.69 -1.23
CA LEU A 68 -8.09 1.51 0.21
C LEU A 68 -8.47 2.78 0.96
N ARG A 69 -9.78 2.95 1.20
CA ARG A 69 -10.31 4.06 1.98
C ARG A 69 -10.22 3.78 3.47
N MET A 70 -9.72 4.75 4.23
CA MET A 70 -9.59 4.60 5.69
C MET A 70 -10.94 4.40 6.37
N GLU A 71 -12.02 4.99 5.85
CA GLU A 71 -13.37 4.79 6.38
C GLU A 71 -13.85 3.35 6.21
N GLN A 72 -13.48 2.71 5.09
CA GLN A 72 -13.80 1.31 4.83
C GLN A 72 -12.96 0.38 5.70
N VAL A 73 -11.66 0.67 5.82
CA VAL A 73 -10.76 -0.05 6.73
C VAL A 73 -11.28 0.03 8.16
N GLU A 74 -11.70 1.21 8.63
CA GLU A 74 -12.25 1.37 9.97
C GLU A 74 -13.57 0.62 10.16
N ALA A 75 -14.47 0.65 9.18
CA ALA A 75 -15.73 -0.09 9.22
C ALA A 75 -15.50 -1.61 9.25
N GLU A 76 -14.57 -2.11 8.43
CA GLU A 76 -14.18 -3.52 8.40
C GLU A 76 -13.49 -3.94 9.70
N MET A 77 -12.58 -3.14 10.25
CA MET A 77 -11.94 -3.41 11.54
C MET A 77 -12.94 -3.41 12.69
N ARG A 78 -13.92 -2.50 12.67
CA ARG A 78 -14.98 -2.41 13.68
C ARG A 78 -15.95 -3.60 13.61
N ASN A 79 -16.25 -4.05 12.39
CA ASN A 79 -17.16 -5.18 12.16
C ASN A 79 -16.43 -6.52 12.08
N MET A 80 -15.10 -6.53 12.19
CA MET A 80 -14.33 -7.77 12.23
C MET A 80 -14.76 -8.55 13.47
N PRO A 81 -15.29 -9.78 13.31
CA PRO A 81 -15.64 -10.61 14.45
C PRO A 81 -14.36 -10.92 15.20
N ILE A 82 -14.14 -10.23 16.32
CA ILE A 82 -13.02 -10.52 17.20
C ILE A 82 -13.22 -11.96 17.65
N PRO A 83 -12.32 -12.89 17.30
CA PRO A 83 -12.48 -14.24 17.77
C PRO A 83 -12.46 -14.18 19.30
N ARG A 84 -13.53 -14.69 19.92
CA ARG A 84 -13.61 -14.72 21.39
C ARG A 84 -12.39 -15.48 21.87
N ARG A 85 -11.48 -14.79 22.58
CA ARG A 85 -10.27 -15.33 23.21
C ARG A 85 -10.51 -16.67 23.90
N ASN A 86 -11.70 -16.85 24.49
CA ASN A 86 -12.08 -18.06 25.20
C ASN A 86 -12.25 -19.28 24.26
N ARG A 87 -12.72 -19.08 23.02
CA ARG A 87 -12.87 -20.16 22.02
C ARG A 87 -11.52 -20.70 21.54
N PHE A 88 -10.55 -19.81 21.37
CA PHE A 88 -9.17 -20.23 21.05
C PHE A 88 -8.57 -21.05 22.19
N LEU A 89 -8.74 -20.59 23.43
CA LEU A 89 -8.24 -21.31 24.60
C LEU A 89 -8.95 -22.66 24.79
N GLU A 90 -10.26 -22.75 24.50
CA GLU A 90 -11.00 -24.00 24.50
C GLU A 90 -10.47 -24.99 23.44
N GLU A 91 -10.15 -24.52 22.23
CA GLU A 91 -9.58 -25.37 21.17
C GLU A 91 -8.17 -25.88 21.51
N PHE A 92 -7.35 -25.07 22.20
CA PHE A 92 -6.06 -25.51 22.74
C PHE A 92 -6.21 -26.43 23.96
N ASN A 93 -7.26 -26.27 24.77
CA ASN A 93 -7.48 -27.02 25.99
C ASN A 93 -8.22 -28.36 25.74
N GLU A 94 -9.05 -28.44 24.70
CA GLU A 94 -9.68 -29.69 24.26
C GLU A 94 -8.70 -30.62 23.53
N GLY A 95 -7.62 -30.09 22.95
CA GLY A 95 -6.56 -30.86 22.32
C GLY A 95 -5.64 -31.64 23.29
N GLU A 96 -5.69 -31.34 24.60
CA GLU A 96 -4.86 -32.02 25.62
C GLU A 96 -5.64 -33.03 26.48
N GLY A 97 -6.93 -33.28 26.19
CA GLY A 97 -7.85 -33.94 27.14
C GLY A 97 -8.35 -35.35 26.79
N GLN A 98 -7.75 -36.09 25.85
CA GLN A 98 -8.18 -37.47 25.56
C GLN A 98 -7.00 -38.45 25.47
N GLU A 99 -6.60 -39.01 26.61
CA GLU A 99 -6.18 -40.41 26.75
C GLU A 99 -6.01 -40.79 28.24
N GLU A 100 -6.99 -41.51 28.80
CA GLU A 100 -6.70 -42.70 29.62
C GLU A 100 -7.97 -43.54 29.79
N ASP A 101 -8.05 -44.59 28.96
CA ASP A 101 -9.02 -45.68 29.04
C ASP A 101 -8.73 -46.55 30.27
N GLN A 102 -9.68 -46.65 31.20
CA GLN A 102 -9.57 -47.50 32.38
C GLN A 102 -10.02 -48.93 32.01
N PRO A 103 -9.16 -49.97 32.06
CA PRO A 103 -9.54 -51.28 31.59
C PRO A 103 -10.47 -51.98 32.60
N SER A 104 -11.66 -52.33 32.11
CA SER A 104 -12.57 -53.27 32.77
C SER A 104 -11.87 -54.62 32.99
N ARG A 105 -11.69 -55.02 34.26
CA ARG A 105 -11.17 -56.33 34.66
C ARG A 105 -12.24 -57.14 35.40
N ASP A 106 -13.20 -57.64 34.62
CA ASP A 106 -13.90 -58.87 34.98
C ASP A 106 -12.95 -60.07 34.79
N ALA A 107 -12.18 -60.38 35.83
CA ALA A 107 -11.48 -61.65 35.95
C ALA A 107 -11.44 -62.08 37.42
N LYS A 108 -12.53 -62.74 37.80
CA LYS A 108 -12.67 -63.79 38.83
C LYS A 108 -11.34 -64.26 39.46
N VAL A 109 -11.12 -63.92 40.74
CA VAL A 109 -10.13 -64.61 41.59
C VAL A 109 -10.86 -65.34 42.70
N VAL A 110 -10.62 -66.65 42.71
CA VAL A 110 -11.23 -67.67 43.57
C VAL A 110 -10.67 -67.58 44.99
N LYS A 111 -11.55 -67.80 45.98
CA LYS A 111 -11.29 -67.91 47.44
C LYS A 111 -10.11 -68.83 47.77
N PHE A 112 -9.42 -68.54 48.88
CA PHE A 112 -9.05 -69.40 50.04
C PHE A 112 -8.27 -68.48 51.00
N GLY A 113 -8.35 -68.46 52.33
CA GLY A 113 -9.02 -69.26 53.36
C GLY A 113 -8.34 -68.91 54.69
N LEU A 114 -9.14 -68.82 55.76
CA LEU A 114 -8.84 -68.49 57.17
C LEU A 114 -8.40 -67.07 57.51
#